data_AF-A0A2G8S7A4-F1
#
_entry.id   AF-A0A2G8S7A4-F1
#
_cell.length_a   1.000
_cell.length_b   1.000
_cell.length_c   1.000
_cell.angle_alpha   90.00
_cell.angle_beta   90.00
_cell.angle_gamma   90.00
#
_symmetry.space_group_name_H-M   'P 1'
#
loop_
_entity.id
_entity.type
_entity.pdbx_description
1 polymer ?
#
loop_
_entity_poly.entity_id
_entity_poly.type
_entity_poly.pdbx_seq_one_letter_code
_entity_poly.pdbx_strand_id
1 'polypeptide(L)'
;MTGYGQGLEAALGDPIGGLYAKNASAPLQAKEGIRDIYKFGLYSYCGYLNGSEGVCSNVSAANRFQPFTVITADMLSNYTGLTTALITEGTFIDSTYLGNFTNAAYYLILIGTISAALAFITGFLKHTLLFLLSTVFAVIGALALLIGATIWTVIIKKAESINNFVVGSATQPVPLGITVSTGDALFLVWASWACLLVSIMPYMIRYSGFCAMFEPP
;
A
#
# COMPACT_ATOMS: atom_id res chain seq x y z
N MET A 1 -7.28 -11.08 -10.59
CA MET A 1 -8.29 -10.49 -11.50
C MET A 1 -8.80 -11.49 -12.54
N THR A 2 -8.56 -12.80 -12.37
CA THR A 2 -9.00 -13.85 -13.32
C THR A 2 -10.51 -13.99 -13.44
N GLY A 3 -11.28 -13.54 -12.44
CA GLY A 3 -12.73 -13.51 -12.47
C GLY A 3 -13.35 -12.29 -13.15
N TYR A 4 -12.56 -11.28 -13.54
CA TYR A 4 -13.09 -10.02 -14.07
C TYR A 4 -13.82 -10.18 -15.40
N GLY A 5 -13.25 -10.99 -16.31
CA GLY A 5 -13.89 -11.34 -17.58
C GLY A 5 -15.25 -12.03 -17.39
N GLN A 6 -15.39 -12.91 -16.39
CA GLN A 6 -16.65 -13.61 -16.10
C GLN A 6 -17.71 -12.66 -15.53
N GLY A 7 -17.30 -11.74 -14.64
CA GLY A 7 -18.20 -10.72 -14.10
C GLY A 7 -18.69 -9.74 -15.17
N LEU A 8 -17.82 -9.38 -16.12
CA LEU A 8 -18.15 -8.49 -17.21
C LEU A 8 -19.01 -9.18 -18.29
N GLU A 9 -18.77 -10.47 -18.57
CA GLU A 9 -19.64 -11.29 -19.42
C GLU A 9 -21.05 -11.44 -18.83
N ALA A 10 -21.16 -11.65 -17.51
CA ALA A 10 -22.45 -11.68 -16.83
C ALA A 10 -23.19 -10.33 -16.85
N ALA A 11 -22.45 -9.22 -16.89
CA ALA A 11 -23.03 -7.87 -16.94
C ALA A 11 -23.47 -7.45 -18.35
N LEU A 12 -22.78 -7.89 -19.41
CA LEU A 12 -23.08 -7.53 -20.81
C LEU A 12 -23.84 -8.60 -21.60
N GLY A 13 -23.78 -9.88 -21.20
CA GLY A 13 -24.41 -10.99 -21.90
C GLY A 13 -23.73 -11.40 -23.22
N ASP A 14 -22.48 -10.98 -23.46
CA ASP A 14 -21.70 -11.26 -24.67
C ASP A 14 -20.30 -11.79 -24.30
N PRO A 15 -19.78 -12.88 -24.91
CA PRO A 15 -18.45 -13.41 -24.63
C PRO A 15 -17.33 -12.38 -24.81
N ILE A 16 -16.51 -12.23 -23.76
CA ILE A 16 -15.44 -11.23 -23.74
C ILE A 16 -14.11 -11.86 -24.16
N GLY A 17 -13.72 -11.61 -25.41
CA GLY A 17 -12.44 -12.02 -25.97
C GLY A 17 -11.36 -10.94 -25.83
N GLY A 18 -10.15 -11.33 -25.39
CA GLY A 18 -8.97 -10.46 -25.47
C GLY A 18 -8.82 -9.39 -24.38
N LEU A 19 -9.57 -9.52 -23.28
CA LEU A 19 -9.45 -8.61 -22.12
C LEU A 19 -8.11 -8.76 -21.39
N TYR A 20 -7.63 -10.00 -21.28
CA TYR A 20 -6.37 -10.32 -20.61
C TYR A 20 -5.19 -10.26 -21.57
N ALA A 21 -4.08 -9.73 -21.09
CA ALA A 21 -2.82 -9.76 -21.82
C ALA A 21 -2.37 -11.22 -22.03
N LYS A 22 -1.70 -11.49 -23.15
CA LYS A 22 -1.10 -12.80 -23.44
C LYS A 22 0.42 -12.81 -23.33
N ASN A 23 1.03 -11.63 -23.17
CA ASN A 23 2.47 -11.46 -23.17
C ASN A 23 2.92 -10.75 -21.89
N ALA A 24 3.77 -11.43 -21.11
CA ALA A 24 4.28 -10.89 -19.85
C ALA A 24 5.31 -9.78 -20.01
N SER A 25 5.99 -9.73 -21.16
CA SER A 25 7.02 -8.72 -21.46
C SER A 25 6.45 -7.45 -22.07
N ALA A 26 5.15 -7.39 -22.36
CA ALA A 26 4.52 -6.18 -22.88
C ALA A 26 4.68 -5.02 -21.87
N PRO A 27 4.89 -3.77 -22.34
CA PRO A 27 4.95 -2.63 -21.44
C PRO A 27 3.62 -2.44 -20.71
N LEU A 28 3.70 -2.02 -19.45
CA LEU A 28 2.52 -1.58 -18.69
C LEU A 28 1.98 -0.28 -19.32
N GLN A 29 0.67 -0.09 -19.20
CA GLN A 29 -0.14 1.04 -19.65
C GLN A 29 -0.19 1.22 -21.18
N ALA A 30 0.09 0.14 -21.92
CA ALA A 30 0.08 0.12 -23.38
C ALA A 30 -1.25 -0.33 -24.00
N LYS A 31 -2.31 -0.52 -23.20
CA LYS A 31 -3.62 -1.02 -23.63
C LYS A 31 -3.58 -2.43 -24.27
N GLU A 32 -2.62 -3.25 -23.86
CA GLU A 32 -2.37 -4.61 -24.36
C GLU A 32 -3.13 -5.69 -23.56
N GLY A 33 -4.03 -5.27 -22.66
CA GLY A 33 -4.84 -6.14 -21.83
C GLY A 33 -4.41 -6.15 -20.36
N ILE A 34 -5.33 -6.57 -19.49
CA ILE A 34 -5.07 -6.64 -18.04
C ILE A 34 -4.29 -7.90 -17.67
N ARG A 35 -3.54 -7.80 -16.58
CA ARG A 35 -2.80 -8.93 -16.00
C ARG A 35 -3.56 -9.57 -14.85
N ASP A 36 -3.20 -10.81 -14.52
CA ASP A 36 -3.90 -11.58 -13.49
C ASP A 36 -3.71 -10.99 -12.10
N ILE A 37 -2.50 -10.51 -11.80
CA ILE A 37 -2.11 -10.04 -10.48
C ILE A 37 -1.38 -8.70 -10.59
N TYR A 38 -1.88 -7.67 -9.92
CA TYR A 38 -1.18 -6.40 -9.75
C TYR A 38 -0.70 -6.28 -8.31
N LYS A 39 0.61 -6.08 -8.13
CA LYS A 39 1.25 -5.82 -6.85
C LYS A 39 1.67 -4.36 -6.80
N PHE A 40 1.08 -3.60 -5.89
CA PHE A 40 1.42 -2.21 -5.65
C PHE A 40 2.34 -2.11 -4.44
N GLY A 41 3.55 -1.59 -4.65
CA GLY A 41 4.50 -1.28 -3.59
C GLY A 41 4.58 0.22 -3.31
N LEU A 42 5.39 0.58 -2.31
CA LEU A 42 5.70 1.98 -1.96
C LEU A 42 6.45 2.72 -3.08
N TYR A 43 7.32 2.01 -3.81
CA TYR A 43 8.24 2.60 -4.79
C TYR A 43 7.77 2.43 -6.22
N SER A 44 7.19 1.29 -6.54
CA SER A 44 6.74 0.91 -7.88
C SER A 44 5.53 0.00 -7.79
N TYR A 45 4.91 -0.27 -8.94
CA TYR A 45 3.90 -1.30 -9.07
C TYR A 45 4.28 -2.25 -10.19
N CYS A 46 3.89 -3.52 -10.05
CA CYS A 46 4.22 -4.56 -11.01
C CYS A 46 2.98 -5.38 -11.31
N GLY A 47 2.79 -5.72 -12.58
CA GLY A 47 1.72 -6.64 -12.99
C GLY A 47 2.32 -7.98 -13.41
N TYR A 48 1.67 -9.09 -13.07
CA TYR A 48 2.12 -10.45 -13.33
C TYR A 48 1.05 -11.27 -14.04
N LEU A 49 1.48 -12.12 -14.97
CA LEU A 49 0.70 -13.18 -15.59
C LEU A 49 1.06 -14.52 -14.94
N ASN A 50 0.05 -15.33 -14.62
CA ASN A 50 0.20 -16.61 -13.92
C ASN A 50 1.03 -16.56 -12.61
N GLY A 51 1.24 -15.36 -12.06
CA GLY A 51 1.94 -15.12 -10.79
C GLY A 51 3.48 -15.12 -10.83
N SER A 52 4.12 -15.55 -11.93
CA SER A 52 5.60 -15.64 -12.03
C SER A 52 6.21 -14.64 -13.00
N GLU A 53 5.56 -14.35 -14.13
CA GLU A 53 6.13 -13.51 -15.19
C GLU A 53 5.48 -12.13 -15.18
N GLY A 54 6.29 -11.07 -15.13
CA GLY A 54 5.76 -9.71 -15.04
C GLY A 54 6.78 -8.63 -15.32
N VAL A 55 6.27 -7.41 -15.43
CA VAL A 55 7.03 -6.17 -15.66
C VAL A 55 6.57 -5.14 -14.63
N CYS A 56 7.50 -4.32 -14.15
CA CYS A 56 7.25 -3.25 -13.20
C CYS A 56 7.25 -1.88 -13.89
N SER A 57 6.60 -0.91 -13.26
CA SER A 57 6.56 0.47 -13.75
C SER A 57 7.90 1.19 -13.56
N ASN A 58 8.12 2.24 -14.38
CA ASN A 58 9.32 3.08 -14.34
C ASN A 58 9.29 4.14 -13.22
N VAL A 59 8.61 3.85 -12.10
CA VAL A 59 8.53 4.76 -10.94
C VAL A 59 9.48 4.22 -9.87
N SER A 60 10.35 5.08 -9.36
CA SER A 60 11.38 4.71 -8.39
C SER A 60 11.07 5.16 -6.96
N ALA A 61 10.19 6.15 -6.77
CA ALA A 61 9.87 6.70 -5.46
C ALA A 61 8.47 7.30 -5.38
N ALA A 62 7.90 7.27 -4.17
CA ALA A 62 6.65 7.92 -3.82
C ALA A 62 5.47 7.57 -4.76
N ASN A 63 5.39 6.29 -5.15
CA ASN A 63 4.39 5.81 -6.09
C ASN A 63 2.99 6.04 -5.50
N ARG A 64 2.13 6.67 -6.30
CA ARG A 64 0.74 6.92 -5.90
C ARG A 64 -0.04 5.63 -6.07
N PHE A 65 -0.75 5.20 -5.03
CA PHE A 65 -1.62 4.04 -5.12
C PHE A 65 -2.86 4.40 -5.93
N GLN A 66 -2.86 4.06 -7.22
CA GLN A 66 -3.98 4.38 -8.12
C GLN A 66 -4.36 3.13 -8.92
N PRO A 67 -4.97 2.13 -8.28
CA PRO A 67 -5.23 0.85 -8.93
C PRO A 67 -6.16 0.99 -10.12
N PHE A 68 -7.23 1.78 -10.00
CA PHE A 68 -8.22 1.96 -11.08
C PHE A 68 -7.60 2.56 -12.35
N THR A 69 -6.81 3.62 -12.23
CA THR A 69 -6.18 4.28 -13.40
C THR A 69 -5.12 3.40 -14.05
N VAL A 70 -4.38 2.61 -13.26
CA VAL A 70 -3.37 1.67 -13.77
C VAL A 70 -4.03 0.52 -14.52
N ILE A 71 -5.07 -0.07 -13.94
CA ILE A 71 -5.80 -1.20 -14.55
C ILE A 71 -6.52 -0.74 -15.83
N THR A 72 -7.20 0.40 -15.79
CA THR A 72 -7.89 0.93 -16.99
C THR A 72 -6.90 1.39 -18.06
N ALA A 73 -5.71 1.86 -17.71
CA ALA A 73 -4.67 2.15 -18.71
C ALA A 73 -4.12 0.89 -19.41
N ASP A 74 -4.17 -0.27 -18.75
CA ASP A 74 -3.78 -1.57 -19.32
C ASP A 74 -4.88 -2.18 -20.20
N MET A 75 -6.15 -1.86 -19.95
CA MET A 75 -7.29 -2.36 -20.71
C MET A 75 -7.30 -1.82 -22.16
N LEU A 76 -7.84 -2.64 -23.08
CA LEU A 76 -8.20 -2.16 -24.42
C LEU A 76 -9.25 -1.06 -24.33
N SER A 77 -9.19 -0.08 -25.24
CA SER A 77 -10.05 1.11 -25.24
C SER A 77 -11.56 0.81 -25.22
N ASN A 78 -11.98 -0.31 -25.80
CA ASN A 78 -13.38 -0.72 -25.83
C ASN A 78 -13.88 -1.12 -24.44
N TYR A 79 -13.02 -1.76 -23.64
CA TYR A 79 -13.36 -2.18 -22.28
C TYR A 79 -13.19 -1.06 -21.26
N THR A 80 -12.26 -0.12 -21.47
CA THR A 80 -12.08 1.02 -20.55
C THR A 80 -13.35 1.85 -20.37
N GLY A 81 -14.08 2.11 -21.44
CA GLY A 81 -15.33 2.87 -21.39
C GLY A 81 -16.41 2.12 -20.61
N LEU A 82 -16.53 0.81 -20.86
CA LEU A 82 -17.49 -0.06 -20.17
C LEU A 82 -17.19 -0.16 -18.67
N THR A 83 -15.93 -0.39 -18.29
CA THR A 83 -15.50 -0.47 -16.88
C THR A 83 -15.74 0.83 -16.14
N THR A 84 -15.51 1.98 -16.78
CA THR A 84 -15.75 3.30 -16.18
C THR A 84 -17.23 3.61 -16.02
N ALA A 85 -18.08 3.10 -16.93
CA ALA A 85 -19.54 3.22 -16.82
C ALA A 85 -20.15 2.25 -15.80
N LEU A 86 -19.50 1.12 -15.52
CA LEU A 86 -19.97 0.10 -14.59
C LEU A 86 -19.55 0.40 -13.14
N ILE A 87 -18.37 0.97 -12.94
CA ILE A 87 -17.81 1.31 -11.62
C ILE A 87 -17.88 2.84 -11.47
N THR A 88 -19.07 3.36 -11.20
CA THR A 88 -19.32 4.80 -11.06
C THR A 88 -19.12 5.33 -9.65
N GLU A 89 -19.15 4.45 -8.65
CA GLU A 89 -19.06 4.84 -7.24
C GLU A 89 -18.05 3.97 -6.48
N GLY A 90 -17.26 4.59 -5.60
CA GLY A 90 -16.35 3.91 -4.70
C GLY A 90 -15.06 4.67 -4.46
N THR A 91 -14.38 4.34 -3.35
CA THR A 91 -13.04 4.89 -3.07
C THR A 91 -11.96 4.30 -3.99
N PHE A 92 -12.25 3.18 -4.66
CA PHE A 92 -11.34 2.55 -5.61
C PHE A 92 -11.08 3.40 -6.87
N ILE A 93 -12.07 4.21 -7.29
CA ILE A 93 -11.96 5.11 -8.46
C ILE A 93 -11.36 6.48 -8.11
N ASP A 94 -11.33 6.85 -6.83
CA ASP A 94 -10.78 8.13 -6.39
C ASP A 94 -9.25 8.10 -6.33
N SER A 95 -8.66 8.24 -7.51
CA SER A 95 -7.20 8.26 -7.70
C SER A 95 -6.51 9.43 -7.02
N THR A 96 -7.20 10.55 -6.79
CA THR A 96 -6.64 11.73 -6.12
C THR A 96 -6.57 11.51 -4.62
N TYR A 97 -7.65 11.04 -4.01
CA TYR A 97 -7.70 10.70 -2.60
C TYR A 97 -6.67 9.59 -2.29
N LEU A 98 -6.78 8.42 -2.93
CA LEU A 98 -5.86 7.32 -2.70
C LEU A 98 -4.39 7.72 -2.95
N GLY A 99 -4.13 8.45 -4.04
CA GLY A 99 -2.78 8.86 -4.43
C GLY A 99 -2.14 9.83 -3.43
N ASN A 100 -2.88 10.84 -2.96
CA ASN A 100 -2.34 11.84 -2.04
C ASN A 100 -2.08 11.26 -0.65
N PHE A 101 -3.01 10.46 -0.11
CA PHE A 101 -2.82 9.86 1.22
C PHE A 101 -1.71 8.81 1.23
N THR A 102 -1.58 7.98 0.17
CA THR A 102 -0.46 7.01 0.09
C THR A 102 0.89 7.68 -0.09
N ASN A 103 0.94 8.79 -0.83
CA ASN A 103 2.16 9.59 -0.98
C ASN A 103 2.58 10.25 0.35
N ALA A 104 1.63 10.81 1.10
CA ALA A 104 1.91 11.33 2.44
C ALA A 104 2.38 10.22 3.40
N ALA A 105 1.73 9.05 3.38
CA ALA A 105 2.13 7.90 4.18
C ALA A 105 3.54 7.40 3.84
N TYR A 106 3.92 7.42 2.57
CA TYR A 106 5.29 7.11 2.13
C TYR A 106 6.32 8.02 2.81
N TYR A 107 6.10 9.33 2.79
CA TYR A 107 7.02 10.27 3.44
C TYR A 107 7.08 10.09 4.96
N LEU A 108 5.95 9.81 5.61
CA LEU A 108 5.91 9.52 7.04
C LEU A 108 6.70 8.26 7.40
N ILE A 109 6.58 7.19 6.61
CA ILE A 109 7.36 5.95 6.81
C ILE A 109 8.86 6.24 6.60
N LEU A 110 9.22 7.03 5.59
CA LEU A 110 10.61 7.39 5.32
C LEU A 110 11.20 8.23 6.47
N ILE A 111 10.48 9.23 6.97
CA ILE A 111 10.89 10.02 8.14
C ILE A 111 11.01 9.13 9.39
N GLY A 112 10.06 8.19 9.56
CA GLY A 112 10.06 7.22 10.65
C GLY A 112 11.29 6.30 10.65
N THR A 113 11.68 5.79 9.48
CA THR A 113 12.86 4.94 9.32
C THR A 113 14.18 5.71 9.51
N ILE A 114 14.27 6.95 9.01
CA ILE A 114 15.44 7.81 9.22
C ILE A 114 15.59 8.16 10.71
N SER A 115 14.51 8.55 11.37
CA SER A 115 14.52 8.86 12.81
C SER A 115 14.85 7.63 13.66
N ALA A 116 14.38 6.44 13.29
CA ALA A 116 14.78 5.18 13.91
C ALA A 116 16.28 4.90 13.78
N ALA A 117 16.86 5.13 12.58
CA ALA A 117 18.30 4.98 12.36
C ALA A 117 19.12 6.00 13.17
N LEU A 118 18.66 7.26 13.23
CA LEU A 118 19.29 8.30 14.05
C LEU A 118 19.21 7.98 15.55
N ALA A 119 18.06 7.46 16.03
CA ALA A 119 17.92 6.99 17.40
C ALA A 119 18.91 5.86 17.70
N PHE A 120 19.07 4.90 16.79
CA PHE A 120 20.05 3.82 16.96
C PHE A 120 21.49 4.33 17.05
N ILE A 121 21.89 5.24 16.16
CA ILE A 121 23.25 5.82 16.15
C ILE A 121 23.49 6.62 17.43
N THR A 122 22.58 7.53 17.79
CA THR A 122 22.70 8.40 18.96
C THR A 122 22.65 7.63 20.28
N GLY A 123 21.90 6.53 20.34
CA GLY A 123 21.84 5.64 21.50
C GLY A 123 23.14 4.88 21.79
N PHE A 124 24.03 4.71 20.80
CA PHE A 124 25.33 4.05 20.99
C PHE A 124 26.38 4.96 21.64
N LEU A 125 26.23 6.29 21.55
CA LEU A 125 27.21 7.23 22.09
C LEU A 125 27.05 7.42 23.61
N LYS A 126 28.18 7.38 24.33
CA LYS A 126 28.29 7.42 25.81
C LYS A 126 27.95 8.78 26.48
N HIS A 127 27.17 9.65 25.85
CA HIS A 127 26.79 10.96 26.40
C HIS A 127 25.31 11.02 26.79
N THR A 128 25.03 11.50 28.00
CA THR A 128 23.67 11.64 28.56
C THR A 128 22.73 12.48 27.68
N LEU A 129 23.25 13.55 27.04
CA LEU A 129 22.46 14.39 26.12
C LEU A 129 22.07 13.66 24.83
N LEU A 130 22.94 12.80 24.31
CA LEU A 130 22.66 12.00 23.11
C LEU A 130 21.60 10.94 23.39
N PHE A 131 21.52 10.47 24.63
CA PHE A 131 20.52 9.53 25.08
C PHE A 131 19.11 10.15 25.14
N LEU A 132 18.99 11.40 25.61
CA LEU A 132 17.73 12.16 25.56
C LEU A 132 17.33 12.51 24.12
N LEU A 133 18.31 12.83 23.28
CA LEU A 133 18.03 13.08 21.86
C LEU A 133 17.53 11.80 21.16
N SER A 134 18.11 10.65 21.48
CA SER A 134 17.70 9.34 20.98
C SER A 134 16.25 9.00 21.35
N THR A 135 15.82 9.28 22.58
CA THR A 135 14.42 9.00 23.00
C THR A 135 13.43 9.84 22.22
N VAL A 136 13.73 11.13 22.00
CA VAL A 136 12.89 12.03 21.21
C VAL A 136 12.78 11.53 19.76
N PHE A 137 13.90 11.17 19.13
CA PHE A 137 13.88 10.61 17.78
C PHE A 137 13.13 9.27 17.71
N ALA A 138 13.26 8.40 18.71
CA ALA A 138 12.54 7.13 18.77
C ALA A 138 11.01 7.34 18.90
N VAL A 139 10.57 8.31 19.71
CA VAL A 139 9.15 8.65 19.86
C VAL A 139 8.60 9.25 18.57
N ILE A 140 9.30 10.19 17.95
CA ILE A 140 8.90 10.78 16.66
C ILE A 140 8.83 9.70 15.58
N GLY A 141 9.82 8.80 15.53
CA GLY A 141 9.84 7.69 14.58
C GLY A 141 8.70 6.71 14.77
N ALA A 142 8.39 6.35 16.02
CA ALA A 142 7.26 5.49 16.34
C ALA A 142 5.92 6.13 15.95
N LEU A 143 5.72 7.44 16.21
CA LEU A 143 4.50 8.14 15.80
C LEU A 143 4.37 8.21 14.28
N ALA A 144 5.45 8.54 13.57
CA ALA A 144 5.45 8.63 12.11
C ALA A 144 5.14 7.27 11.45
N LEU A 145 5.72 6.17 11.95
CA LEU A 145 5.43 4.83 11.46
C LEU A 145 4.00 4.38 11.76
N LEU A 146 3.46 4.71 12.94
CA LEU A 146 2.06 4.41 13.28
C LEU A 146 1.09 5.10 12.31
N ILE A 147 1.29 6.40 12.06
CA ILE A 147 0.45 7.16 11.13
C ILE A 147 0.60 6.61 9.71
N GLY A 148 1.82 6.30 9.27
CA GLY A 148 2.06 5.69 7.96
C GLY A 148 1.38 4.32 7.79
N ALA A 149 1.50 3.45 8.78
CA ALA A 149 0.89 2.11 8.78
C ALA A 149 -0.64 2.16 8.78
N THR A 150 -1.22 3.04 9.60
CA THR A 150 -2.67 3.22 9.67
C THR A 150 -3.25 3.76 8.38
N ILE A 151 -2.64 4.77 7.76
CA ILE A 151 -3.09 5.31 6.46
C ILE A 151 -3.08 4.21 5.39
N TRP A 152 -2.00 3.44 5.27
CA TRP A 152 -1.94 2.32 4.32
C TRP A 152 -3.00 1.26 4.59
N THR A 153 -3.22 0.90 5.86
CA THR A 153 -4.23 -0.08 6.26
C THR A 153 -5.64 0.39 5.87
N VAL A 154 -6.00 1.65 6.17
CA VAL A 154 -7.31 2.20 5.85
C VAL A 154 -7.52 2.26 4.34
N ILE A 155 -6.54 2.72 3.58
CA ILE A 155 -6.64 2.83 2.12
C ILE A 155 -6.85 1.47 1.47
N ILE A 156 -6.10 0.45 1.88
CA ILE A 156 -6.27 -0.91 1.36
C ILE A 156 -7.67 -1.44 1.72
N LYS A 157 -8.13 -1.24 2.96
CA LYS A 157 -9.49 -1.65 3.37
C LYS A 157 -10.61 -0.92 2.63
N LYS A 158 -10.39 0.35 2.29
CA LYS A 158 -11.31 1.11 1.42
C LYS A 158 -11.31 0.54 0.00
N ALA A 159 -10.14 0.20 -0.55
CA ALA A 159 -10.02 -0.44 -1.86
C ALA A 159 -10.60 -1.87 -1.90
N GLU A 160 -10.50 -2.63 -0.81
CA GLU A 160 -11.13 -3.97 -0.65
C GLU A 160 -12.67 -3.91 -0.76
N SER A 161 -13.29 -2.73 -0.60
CA SER A 161 -14.73 -2.57 -0.80
C SER A 161 -15.20 -3.05 -2.18
N ILE A 162 -14.33 -3.02 -3.20
CA ILE A 162 -14.67 -3.49 -4.55
C ILE A 162 -14.86 -5.00 -4.64
N ASN A 163 -14.31 -5.77 -3.69
CA ASN A 163 -14.47 -7.22 -3.65
C ASN A 163 -15.93 -7.63 -3.42
N ASN A 164 -16.71 -6.77 -2.77
CA ASN A 164 -18.14 -6.97 -2.51
C ASN A 164 -19.02 -6.39 -3.63
N PHE A 165 -18.42 -5.81 -4.68
CA PHE A 165 -19.16 -5.25 -5.79
C PHE A 165 -19.66 -6.37 -6.70
N VAL A 166 -20.98 -6.49 -6.79
CA VAL A 166 -21.69 -7.48 -7.60
C VAL A 166 -22.32 -6.81 -8.82
N VAL A 167 -22.27 -7.49 -9.95
CA VAL A 167 -22.82 -7.05 -11.24
C VAL A 167 -23.68 -8.16 -11.84
N GLY A 168 -24.67 -7.79 -12.66
CA GLY A 168 -25.66 -8.72 -13.21
C GLY A 168 -27.10 -8.37 -12.79
N SER A 169 -28.08 -9.17 -13.22
CA SER A 169 -29.48 -8.94 -12.86
C SER A 169 -29.73 -9.20 -11.36
N ALA A 170 -30.75 -8.57 -10.80
CA ALA A 170 -31.15 -8.76 -9.39
C ALA A 170 -31.47 -10.23 -9.01
N THR A 171 -31.65 -11.11 -9.99
CA THR A 171 -31.96 -12.53 -9.80
C THR A 171 -30.71 -13.43 -9.80
N GLN A 172 -29.56 -12.99 -10.32
CA GLN A 172 -28.28 -13.71 -10.26
C GLN A 172 -27.11 -12.71 -10.15
N PRO A 173 -26.81 -12.20 -8.95
CA PRO A 173 -25.67 -11.32 -8.74
C PRO A 173 -24.36 -12.11 -8.91
N VAL A 174 -23.51 -11.68 -9.85
CA VAL A 174 -22.18 -12.26 -10.08
C VAL A 174 -21.14 -11.27 -9.55
N PRO A 175 -20.16 -11.70 -8.73
CA PRO A 175 -19.10 -10.81 -8.27
C PRO A 175 -18.29 -10.30 -9.46
N LEU A 176 -17.94 -9.01 -9.45
CA LEU A 176 -17.17 -8.38 -10.53
C LEU A 176 -15.80 -9.07 -10.77
N GLY A 177 -15.27 -9.82 -9.79
CA GLY A 177 -14.05 -10.62 -9.97
C GLY A 177 -12.73 -9.86 -9.86
N ILE A 178 -12.78 -8.58 -9.45
CA ILE A 178 -11.62 -7.81 -9.00
C ILE A 178 -11.44 -8.04 -7.51
N THR A 179 -10.37 -8.72 -7.13
CA THR A 179 -10.03 -8.98 -5.73
C THR A 179 -8.80 -8.17 -5.33
N VAL A 180 -8.96 -7.25 -4.40
CA VAL A 180 -7.88 -6.54 -3.71
C VAL A 180 -7.59 -7.28 -2.41
N SER A 181 -6.31 -7.45 -2.09
CA SER A 181 -5.88 -8.04 -0.82
C SER A 181 -4.64 -7.33 -0.31
N THR A 182 -4.47 -7.34 1.01
CA THR A 182 -3.31 -6.79 1.70
C THR A 182 -2.09 -7.69 1.51
N GLY A 183 -0.91 -7.10 1.26
CA GLY A 183 0.36 -7.83 1.16
C GLY A 183 1.14 -7.89 2.47
N ASP A 184 2.08 -8.84 2.55
CA ASP A 184 2.88 -9.11 3.75
C ASP A 184 3.71 -7.92 4.25
N ALA A 185 4.09 -7.02 3.33
CA ALA A 185 4.86 -5.83 3.65
C ALA A 185 4.17 -4.92 4.68
N LEU A 186 2.83 -4.88 4.72
CA LEU A 186 2.11 -4.06 5.70
C LEU A 186 2.33 -4.59 7.13
N PHE A 187 2.38 -5.91 7.31
CA PHE A 187 2.67 -6.53 8.61
C PHE A 187 4.09 -6.22 9.06
N LEU A 188 5.06 -6.12 8.14
CA LEU A 188 6.42 -5.70 8.47
C LEU A 188 6.48 -4.26 8.98
N VAL A 189 5.69 -3.35 8.42
CA VAL A 189 5.62 -1.96 8.92
C VAL A 189 5.03 -1.93 10.34
N TRP A 190 3.95 -2.69 10.60
CA TRP A 190 3.39 -2.82 11.94
C TRP A 190 4.37 -3.45 12.94
N ALA A 191 5.11 -4.49 12.54
CA ALA A 191 6.14 -5.10 13.35
C ALA A 191 7.28 -4.11 13.67
N SER A 192 7.71 -3.32 12.68
CA SER A 192 8.76 -2.30 12.87
C SER A 192 8.35 -1.23 13.89
N TRP A 193 7.09 -0.80 13.86
CA TRP A 193 6.52 0.11 14.86
C TRP A 193 6.54 -0.51 16.25
N ALA A 194 6.08 -1.76 16.40
CA ALA A 194 6.07 -2.45 17.69
C ALA A 194 7.50 -2.62 18.26
N CYS A 195 8.47 -2.98 17.42
CA CYS A 195 9.88 -3.07 17.82
C CYS A 195 10.42 -1.72 18.30
N LEU A 196 10.11 -0.62 17.59
CA LEU A 196 10.51 0.72 18.01
C LEU A 196 9.86 1.12 19.33
N LEU A 197 8.58 0.82 19.54
CA LEU A 197 7.89 1.11 20.79
C LEU A 197 8.52 0.36 21.96
N VAL A 198 8.81 -0.94 21.79
CA VAL A 198 9.49 -1.75 22.83
C VAL A 198 10.90 -1.21 23.11
N SER A 199 11.61 -0.71 22.09
CA SER A 199 12.94 -0.14 22.24
C SER A 199 12.97 1.12 23.11
N ILE A 200 11.84 1.84 23.26
CA ILE A 200 11.77 3.05 24.12
C ILE A 200 11.91 2.70 25.61
N MET A 201 11.47 1.51 26.04
CA MET A 201 11.51 1.10 27.45
C MET A 201 12.92 1.13 28.08
N PRO A 202 13.96 0.50 27.50
CA PRO A 202 15.32 0.57 28.06
C PRO A 202 15.90 1.99 28.04
N TYR A 203 15.47 2.84 27.09
CA TYR A 203 15.86 4.25 27.11
C TYR A 203 15.22 5.03 28.26
N MET A 204 13.99 4.70 28.69
CA MET A 204 13.38 5.34 29.85
C MET A 204 13.99 4.88 31.18
N ILE A 205 14.34 3.59 31.32
CA ILE A 205 14.91 3.02 32.56
C ILE A 205 16.32 3.58 32.86
N ARG A 206 17.14 3.81 31.83
CA ARG A 206 18.46 4.45 32.05
C ARG A 206 18.34 5.91 32.49
N TYR A 207 17.30 6.62 32.06
CA TYR A 207 17.08 8.00 32.48
C TYR A 207 16.65 8.08 33.95
N SER A 208 15.75 7.19 34.41
CA SER A 208 15.36 7.14 35.82
C SER A 208 16.51 6.72 36.74
N GLY A 209 17.36 5.77 36.30
CA GLY A 209 18.57 5.39 37.03
C GLY A 209 19.60 6.52 37.16
N PHE A 210 19.68 7.43 36.18
CA PHE A 210 20.54 8.62 36.25
C PHE A 210 19.96 9.70 37.15
N CYS A 211 18.63 9.92 37.11
CA CYS A 211 17.96 10.88 38.00
C CYS A 211 18.08 10.47 39.47
N ALA A 212 17.98 9.17 39.77
CA ALA A 212 18.18 8.63 41.12
C ALA A 212 19.63 8.77 41.64
N MET A 213 20.61 9.01 40.76
CA MET A 213 22.00 9.25 41.14
C MET A 213 22.31 10.73 41.39
N PHE A 214 21.40 11.64 41.01
CA PHE A 214 21.53 13.09 41.18
C PHE A 214 20.65 13.66 42.32
N GLU A 215 19.97 12.81 43.09
CA GLU A 215 19.26 13.24 44.29
C GLU A 215 20.29 13.41 45.44
N PRO A 216 20.52 14.63 45.96
CA PRO A 216 21.40 14.81 47.11
C PRO A 216 20.72 14.26 48.38
N PRO A 217 21.51 13.78 49.37
CA PRO A 217 21.01 13.26 50.64
C PRO A 217 20.29 14.31 51.50
#